data_AF-A0A6L7GM84-F1
#
_entry.id   AF-A0A6L7GM84-F1
#
_cell.length_a   1.000
_cell.length_b   1.000
_cell.length_c   1.000
_cell.angle_alpha   90.00
_cell.angle_beta   90.00
_cell.angle_gamma   90.00
#
_symmetry.space_group_name_H-M   'P 1'
#
loop_
_entity.id
_entity.type
_entity.pdbx_description
1 polymer ?
#
loop_
_entity_poly.entity_id
_entity_poly.type
_entity_poly.pdbx_seq_one_letter_code
_entity_poly.pdbx_strand_id
1 'polypeptide(L)'
;MDKNLLERSLALVDLPDDGLTVRFYEVLFARYPEVQPMFSRGMRPQAAMLRTAIIAVIDHLEDPQWLESTLGTLGRRHAELGVTGPMYGAVAECMIAAMSEIGGPRWTPEMTAAWTEALTAVASLMMAAYPDEEGTSGAA
;
A
#
# COMPACT_ATOMS: atom_id res chain seq x y z
N MET A 1 0.78 -13.55 -9.64
CA MET A 1 1.07 -12.13 -9.88
C MET A 1 1.85 -11.90 -11.17
N ASP A 2 1.33 -11.05 -12.06
CA ASP A 2 1.99 -10.65 -13.33
C ASP A 2 2.88 -9.42 -13.11
N LYS A 3 4.19 -9.65 -12.91
CA LYS A 3 5.18 -8.59 -12.67
C LYS A 3 5.27 -7.60 -13.84
N ASN A 4 5.21 -8.08 -15.08
CA ASN A 4 5.32 -7.20 -16.25
C ASN A 4 4.14 -6.24 -16.35
N LEU A 5 2.93 -6.72 -16.04
CA LEU A 5 1.74 -5.87 -16.01
C LEU A 5 1.83 -4.81 -14.90
N LEU A 6 2.33 -5.15 -13.72
CA LEU A 6 2.56 -4.21 -12.61
C LEU A 6 3.59 -3.14 -12.99
N GLU A 7 4.74 -3.51 -13.56
CA GLU A 7 5.77 -2.57 -14.00
C GLU A 7 5.24 -1.60 -15.08
N ARG A 8 4.57 -2.14 -16.10
CA ARG A 8 4.03 -1.33 -17.21
C ARG A 8 2.92 -0.39 -16.75
N SER A 9 2.04 -0.87 -15.86
CA SER A 9 0.95 -0.04 -15.32
C SER A 9 1.46 0.98 -14.30
N LEU A 10 2.54 0.71 -13.56
CA LEU A 10 3.21 1.70 -12.72
C LEU A 10 3.82 2.82 -13.58
N ALA A 11 4.57 2.45 -14.63
CA ALA A 11 5.18 3.42 -15.54
C ALA A 11 4.14 4.29 -16.27
N LEU A 12 2.95 3.74 -16.52
CA LEU A 12 1.82 4.48 -17.10
C LEU A 12 1.35 5.66 -16.22
N VAL A 13 1.47 5.51 -14.91
CA VAL A 13 0.93 6.46 -13.91
C VAL A 13 2.03 7.16 -13.10
N ASP A 14 3.30 6.94 -13.44
CA ASP A 14 4.45 7.59 -12.79
C ASP A 14 4.54 9.05 -13.25
N LEU A 15 4.07 9.94 -12.38
CA LEU A 15 4.10 11.39 -12.60
C LEU A 15 5.34 12.01 -11.92
N PRO A 16 5.89 13.11 -12.46
CA PRO A 16 6.95 13.87 -11.79
C PRO A 16 6.57 14.31 -10.37
N ASP A 17 7.58 14.62 -9.54
CA ASP A 17 7.42 15.17 -8.19
C ASP A 17 6.52 14.33 -7.27
N ASP A 18 6.62 13.00 -7.36
CA ASP A 18 5.82 12.05 -6.59
C ASP A 18 4.31 12.17 -6.85
N GLY A 19 3.92 12.65 -8.04
CA GLY A 19 2.54 13.03 -8.38
C GLY A 19 1.51 11.92 -8.19
N LEU A 20 1.85 10.65 -8.45
CA LEU A 20 0.99 9.51 -8.16
C LEU A 20 0.67 9.44 -6.66
N THR A 21 1.70 9.45 -5.83
CA THR A 21 1.55 9.31 -4.38
C THR A 21 0.93 10.55 -3.74
N VAL A 22 1.16 11.74 -4.30
CA VAL A 22 0.43 12.96 -3.93
C VAL A 22 -1.06 12.78 -4.20
N ARG A 23 -1.42 12.34 -5.42
CA ARG A 23 -2.83 12.11 -5.78
C ARG A 23 -3.47 11.04 -4.90
N PHE A 24 -2.75 9.98 -4.60
CA PHE A 24 -3.19 8.95 -3.65
C PHE A 24 -3.56 9.54 -2.28
N TYR A 25 -2.71 10.40 -1.70
CA TYR A 25 -2.99 11.01 -0.40
C TYR A 25 -4.19 11.95 -0.44
N GLU A 26 -4.38 12.70 -1.53
CA GLU A 26 -5.59 13.51 -1.73
C GLU A 26 -6.86 12.64 -1.71
N VAL A 27 -6.83 11.51 -2.44
CA VAL A 27 -7.96 10.56 -2.48
C VAL A 27 -8.18 9.92 -1.11
N LEU A 28 -7.11 9.50 -0.43
CA LEU A 28 -7.16 8.88 0.89
C LEU A 28 -7.79 9.81 1.93
N PHE A 29 -7.33 11.05 2.03
CA PHE A 29 -7.85 11.99 3.02
C PHE A 29 -9.24 12.53 2.68
N ALA A 30 -9.62 12.54 1.41
CA ALA A 30 -10.99 12.85 1.00
C ALA A 30 -11.98 11.75 1.40
N ARG A 31 -11.60 10.47 1.30
CA ARG A 31 -12.47 9.32 1.60
C ARG A 31 -12.43 8.88 3.06
N TYR A 32 -11.25 8.96 3.68
CA TYR A 32 -10.94 8.49 5.03
C TYR A 32 -10.24 9.60 5.84
N PRO A 33 -10.91 10.73 6.11
CA PRO A 33 -10.31 11.84 6.84
C PRO A 33 -9.80 11.44 8.24
N GLU A 34 -10.35 10.39 8.83
CA GLU A 34 -9.94 9.84 10.13
C GLU A 34 -8.51 9.31 10.16
N VAL A 35 -7.91 8.95 9.02
CA VAL A 35 -6.53 8.47 8.97
C VAL A 35 -5.53 9.63 8.91
N GLN A 36 -5.97 10.84 8.54
CA GLN A 36 -5.12 12.01 8.35
C GLN A 36 -4.24 12.37 9.57
N PRO A 37 -4.71 12.27 10.83
CA PRO A 37 -3.88 12.54 12.00
C PRO A 37 -2.64 11.64 12.13
N MET A 38 -2.69 10.43 11.55
CA MET A 38 -1.56 9.49 11.54
C MET A 38 -0.42 9.95 10.62
N PHE A 39 -0.67 10.92 9.75
CA PHE A 39 0.25 11.44 8.75
C PHE A 39 0.80 12.84 9.07
N SER A 40 0.93 13.17 10.35
CA SER A 40 1.32 14.50 10.88
C SER A 40 2.69 15.05 10.43
N ARG A 41 3.58 14.22 9.86
CA ARG A 41 4.90 14.66 9.33
C ARG A 41 4.85 15.35 7.97
N GLY A 42 3.65 15.55 7.41
CA GLY A 42 3.43 16.16 6.10
C GLY A 42 3.44 15.13 4.97
N MET A 43 2.68 15.43 3.91
CA MET A 43 2.35 14.51 2.83
C MET A 43 3.55 14.15 1.94
N ARG A 44 4.41 15.11 1.61
CA ARG A 44 5.51 14.90 0.63
C ARG A 44 6.58 13.90 1.08
N PRO A 45 7.13 13.96 2.30
CA PRO A 45 8.09 12.96 2.76
C PRO A 45 7.52 11.53 2.75
N GLN A 46 6.24 11.39 3.07
CA GLN A 46 5.56 10.10 3.10
C GLN A 46 5.24 9.58 1.70
N ALA A 47 4.88 10.47 0.77
CA ALA A 47 4.69 10.16 -0.64
C ALA A 47 5.96 9.55 -1.27
N ALA A 48 7.11 10.18 -1.06
CA ALA A 48 8.40 9.65 -1.51
C ALA A 48 8.72 8.27 -0.89
N MET A 49 8.48 8.11 0.41
CA MET A 49 8.69 6.82 1.10
C MET A 49 7.77 5.72 0.56
N LEU A 50 6.50 6.03 0.33
CA LEU A 50 5.52 5.09 -0.22
C LEU A 50 5.88 4.69 -1.66
N ARG A 51 6.25 5.66 -2.51
CA ARG A 51 6.71 5.38 -3.87
C ARG A 51 7.90 4.43 -3.87
N THR A 52 8.90 4.71 -3.01
CA THR A 52 10.09 3.86 -2.85
C THR A 52 9.73 2.45 -2.41
N ALA A 53 8.80 2.30 -1.44
CA ALA A 53 8.37 0.99 -0.97
C ALA A 53 7.65 0.19 -2.06
N ILE A 54 6.77 0.82 -2.85
CA ILE A 54 6.05 0.16 -3.96
C ILE A 54 7.03 -0.33 -5.03
N ILE A 55 7.99 0.50 -5.43
CA ILE A 55 9.02 0.12 -6.42
C ILE A 55 9.84 -1.07 -5.88
N ALA A 56 10.31 -0.99 -4.64
CA ALA A 56 11.11 -2.05 -4.04
C ALA A 56 10.35 -3.39 -3.98
N VAL A 57 9.05 -3.36 -3.66
CA VAL A 57 8.21 -4.56 -3.69
C VAL A 57 8.11 -5.13 -5.10
N ILE A 58 7.84 -4.29 -6.12
CA ILE A 58 7.74 -4.74 -7.52
C ILE A 58 9.06 -5.37 -8.00
N ASP A 59 10.19 -4.75 -7.67
CA ASP A 59 11.51 -5.26 -8.04
C ASP A 59 11.76 -6.66 -7.45
N HIS A 60 11.31 -6.91 -6.22
CA HIS A 60 11.53 -8.15 -5.46
C HIS A 60 10.32 -9.10 -5.44
N LEU A 61 9.36 -8.98 -6.37
CA LEU A 61 8.17 -9.86 -6.37
C LEU A 61 8.47 -11.36 -6.48
N GLU A 62 9.65 -11.69 -7.00
CA GLU A 62 10.11 -13.06 -7.21
C GLU A 62 11.10 -13.50 -6.13
N ASP A 63 11.31 -12.70 -5.08
CA ASP A 63 12.17 -12.98 -3.93
C ASP A 63 11.33 -13.09 -2.65
N PRO A 64 10.78 -14.28 -2.34
CA PRO A 64 9.95 -14.49 -1.16
C PRO A 64 10.68 -14.16 0.15
N GLN A 65 11.98 -14.45 0.23
CA GLN A 65 12.76 -14.23 1.45
C GLN A 65 12.92 -12.73 1.73
N TRP A 66 13.20 -11.94 0.69
CA TRP A 66 13.25 -10.50 0.82
C TRP A 66 11.89 -9.91 1.20
N LEU A 67 10.81 -10.39 0.57
CA LEU A 67 9.44 -9.94 0.85
C LEU A 67 9.05 -10.22 2.30
N GLU A 68 9.22 -11.44 2.78
CA GLU A 68 8.89 -11.82 4.16
C GLU A 68 9.69 -10.98 5.18
N SER A 69 11.00 -10.84 4.97
CA SER A 69 11.86 -10.11 5.90
C SER A 69 11.55 -8.61 5.94
N THR A 70 11.43 -8.00 4.76
CA THR A 70 11.24 -6.55 4.62
C THR A 70 9.83 -6.15 5.01
N LEU A 71 8.81 -6.83 4.49
CA LEU A 71 7.41 -6.52 4.79
C LEU A 71 7.05 -6.91 6.22
N GLY A 72 7.64 -7.97 6.79
CA GLY A 72 7.44 -8.28 8.21
C GLY A 72 8.01 -7.19 9.13
N THR A 73 9.18 -6.64 8.79
CA THR A 73 9.75 -5.50 9.52
C THR A 73 8.89 -4.24 9.41
N LEU A 74 8.36 -3.97 8.21
CA LEU A 74 7.47 -2.86 7.97
C LEU A 74 6.12 -3.05 8.70
N GLY A 75 5.60 -4.27 8.73
CA GLY A 75 4.38 -4.69 9.41
C GLY A 75 4.43 -4.42 10.90
N ARG A 76 5.51 -4.82 11.59
CA ARG A 76 5.70 -4.50 13.02
C ARG A 76 5.62 -2.99 13.32
N ARG A 77 6.24 -2.16 12.47
CA ARG A 77 6.15 -0.70 12.61
C ARG A 77 4.72 -0.18 12.38
N HIS A 78 3.97 -0.77 11.45
CA HIS A 78 2.58 -0.40 11.21
C HIS A 78 1.68 -0.81 12.39
N ALA A 79 1.95 -1.97 13.01
CA ALA A 79 1.29 -2.39 14.24
C ALA A 79 1.55 -1.41 15.40
N GLU A 80 2.80 -0.98 15.61
CA GLU A 80 3.16 0.02 16.62
C GLU A 80 2.44 1.37 16.42
N LEU A 81 2.10 1.71 15.17
CA LEU A 81 1.34 2.90 14.81
C LEU A 81 -0.18 2.72 14.92
N GLY A 82 -0.66 1.52 15.26
CA GLY A 82 -2.09 1.21 15.37
C GLY A 82 -2.81 1.07 14.02
N VAL A 83 -2.07 0.79 12.93
CA VAL A 83 -2.69 0.57 11.61
C VAL A 83 -3.44 -0.75 11.59
N THR A 84 -4.73 -0.73 11.24
CA THR A 84 -5.61 -1.91 11.27
C THR A 84 -5.81 -2.53 9.88
N GLY A 85 -6.33 -3.77 9.85
CA GLY A 85 -6.72 -4.45 8.60
C GLY A 85 -7.61 -3.61 7.67
N PRO A 86 -8.71 -3.00 8.16
CA PRO A 86 -9.53 -2.09 7.37
C PRO A 86 -8.76 -0.92 6.75
N MET A 87 -7.73 -0.40 7.42
CA MET A 87 -6.92 0.69 6.88
C MET A 87 -6.06 0.25 5.69
N TYR A 88 -5.55 -1.00 5.67
CA TYR A 88 -4.89 -1.53 4.48
C TYR A 88 -5.85 -1.60 3.29
N GLY A 89 -7.10 -1.99 3.53
CA GLY A 89 -8.16 -1.99 2.50
C GLY A 89 -8.41 -0.58 1.93
N ALA A 90 -8.55 0.42 2.81
CA ALA A 90 -8.71 1.81 2.43
C ALA A 90 -7.53 2.33 1.57
N VAL A 91 -6.30 2.01 1.98
CA VAL A 91 -5.09 2.37 1.23
C VAL A 91 -5.08 1.70 -0.14
N ALA A 92 -5.40 0.41 -0.23
CA ALA A 92 -5.40 -0.31 -1.50
C ALA A 92 -6.43 0.26 -2.47
N GLU A 93 -7.66 0.50 -2.00
CA GLU A 93 -8.72 1.11 -2.81
C GLU A 93 -8.33 2.51 -3.30
N CYS A 94 -7.81 3.36 -2.41
CA CYS A 94 -7.42 4.73 -2.78
C CYS A 94 -6.25 4.77 -3.76
N MET A 95 -5.28 3.86 -3.62
CA MET A 95 -4.14 3.76 -4.55
C MET A 95 -4.63 3.38 -5.95
N ILE A 96 -5.45 2.34 -6.05
CA ILE A 96 -6.02 1.90 -7.33
C ILE A 96 -6.90 3.00 -7.94
N ALA A 97 -7.67 3.71 -7.12
CA ALA A 97 -8.48 4.84 -7.60
C ALA A 97 -7.59 5.96 -8.20
N ALA A 98 -6.49 6.33 -7.53
CA ALA A 98 -5.55 7.32 -8.03
C ALA A 98 -4.87 6.86 -9.33
N MET A 99 -4.43 5.59 -9.39
CA MET A 99 -3.83 5.02 -10.60
C MET A 99 -4.81 4.99 -11.78
N SER A 100 -6.07 4.59 -11.53
CA SER A 100 -7.13 4.56 -12.54
C SER A 100 -7.46 5.96 -13.06
N GLU A 101 -7.52 6.95 -12.19
CA GLU A 101 -7.74 8.35 -12.58
C GLU A 101 -6.59 8.88 -13.46
N ILE A 102 -5.34 8.65 -13.07
CA ILE A 102 -4.15 9.11 -13.82
C ILE A 102 -4.01 8.36 -15.14
N GLY A 103 -4.21 7.04 -15.14
CA GLY A 103 -4.10 6.20 -16.32
C GLY A 103 -5.23 6.42 -17.33
N GLY A 104 -6.40 6.89 -16.85
CA GLY A 104 -7.55 7.23 -17.67
C GLY A 104 -7.95 6.08 -18.61
N PRO A 105 -8.20 6.34 -19.90
CA PRO A 105 -8.59 5.30 -20.86
C PRO A 105 -7.54 4.19 -21.08
N ARG A 106 -6.29 4.41 -20.67
CA ARG A 106 -5.21 3.41 -20.78
C ARG A 106 -5.16 2.46 -19.57
N TRP A 107 -5.85 2.81 -18.48
CA TRP A 107 -5.96 1.94 -17.31
C TRP A 107 -7.04 0.88 -17.54
N THR A 108 -6.65 -0.40 -17.47
CA THR A 108 -7.55 -1.50 -17.83
C THR A 108 -8.04 -2.27 -16.60
N PRO A 109 -9.16 -3.02 -16.71
CA PRO A 109 -9.63 -3.90 -15.63
C PRO A 109 -8.57 -4.91 -15.16
N GLU A 110 -7.73 -5.40 -16.07
CA GLU A 110 -6.63 -6.32 -15.75
C GLU A 110 -5.57 -5.65 -14.87
N MET A 111 -5.27 -4.37 -15.10
CA MET A 111 -4.36 -3.60 -14.24
C MET A 111 -4.95 -3.46 -12.82
N THR A 112 -6.24 -3.12 -12.72
CA THR A 112 -6.95 -3.06 -11.43
C THR A 112 -6.89 -4.39 -10.69
N ALA A 113 -7.14 -5.51 -11.37
CA ALA A 113 -7.08 -6.84 -10.78
C ALA A 113 -5.66 -7.19 -10.29
N ALA A 114 -4.63 -6.94 -11.11
CA ALA A 114 -3.23 -7.21 -10.75
C ALA A 114 -2.78 -6.38 -9.53
N TRP A 115 -3.13 -5.09 -9.48
CA TRP A 115 -2.82 -4.25 -8.33
C TRP A 115 -3.61 -4.64 -7.07
N THR A 116 -4.84 -5.11 -7.22
CA THR A 116 -5.64 -5.64 -6.10
C THR A 116 -4.97 -6.88 -5.50
N GLU A 117 -4.54 -7.84 -6.34
CA GLU A 117 -3.78 -9.02 -5.91
C GLU A 117 -2.49 -8.62 -5.19
N ALA A 118 -1.71 -7.71 -5.78
CA ALA A 118 -0.44 -7.26 -5.23
C ALA A 118 -0.58 -6.57 -3.87
N LEU A 119 -1.47 -5.59 -3.76
CA LEU A 119 -1.67 -4.85 -2.52
C LEU A 119 -2.25 -5.74 -1.41
N THR A 120 -3.11 -6.70 -1.77
CA THR A 120 -3.63 -7.70 -0.82
C THR A 120 -2.53 -8.60 -0.31
N ALA A 121 -1.64 -9.09 -1.19
CA ALA A 121 -0.52 -9.93 -0.81
C ALA A 121 0.46 -9.19 0.11
N VAL A 122 0.81 -7.94 -0.22
CA VAL A 122 1.65 -7.08 0.63
C VAL A 122 1.02 -6.86 2.00
N ALA A 123 -0.26 -6.49 2.05
CA ALA A 123 -0.97 -6.29 3.32
C ALA A 123 -0.97 -7.57 4.16
N SER A 124 -1.16 -8.73 3.54
CA SER A 124 -1.17 -10.03 4.21
C SER A 124 0.20 -10.36 4.83
N LEU A 125 1.29 -10.13 4.10
CA LEU A 125 2.65 -10.34 4.60
C LEU A 125 3.00 -9.38 5.74
N MET A 126 2.56 -8.12 5.65
CA MET A 126 2.76 -7.15 6.73
C MET A 126 1.97 -7.53 7.99
N MET A 127 0.70 -7.89 7.82
CA MET A 127 -0.18 -8.29 8.94
C MET A 127 0.24 -9.59 9.59
N ALA A 128 0.89 -10.52 8.86
CA ALA A 128 1.44 -11.75 9.45
C ALA A 128 2.53 -11.49 10.51
N ALA A 129 3.13 -10.29 10.52
CA ALA A 129 4.11 -9.88 11.51
C ALA A 129 3.54 -9.00 12.62
N TYR A 130 2.22 -8.81 12.67
CA TYR A 130 1.57 -8.12 13.78
C TYR A 130 1.67 -8.98 15.04
N PRO A 131 1.74 -8.37 16.24
CA PRO A 131 1.62 -9.14 17.46
C PRO A 131 0.29 -9.89 17.43
N ASP A 132 0.31 -11.16 17.82
CA ASP A 132 -0.91 -11.88 18.11
C ASP A 132 -1.68 -11.08 19.16
N GLU A 133 -3.00 -10.97 19.00
CA GLU A 133 -3.90 -10.51 20.05
C GLU A 133 -3.90 -11.57 21.17
N GLU A 134 -2.80 -11.70 21.92
CA GLU A 134 -2.73 -12.55 23.11
C GLU A 134 -3.59 -11.93 24.22
N GLY A 135 -4.84 -12.37 24.28
CA GLY A 135 -5.41 -12.85 25.54
C GLY A 135 -6.04 -11.83 26.49
N THR A 136 -7.20 -11.26 26.11
CA THR A 136 -8.30 -11.07 27.07
C THR A 136 -9.42 -12.09 26.82
N SER A 137 -9.10 -13.37 27.01
CA SER A 137 -10.12 -14.32 27.49
C SER A 137 -9.91 -14.42 28.99
N GLY A 138 -10.62 -13.53 29.70
CA GLY A 138 -10.63 -13.49 31.15
C GLY A 138 -11.18 -14.79 31.72
N ALA A 139 -10.57 -15.18 32.84
CA ALA A 139 -11.10 -16.11 33.81
C ALA A 139 -12.63 -16.05 33.95
N ALA A 140 -13.25 -17.22 33.85
CA ALA A 140 -14.36 -17.68 34.70
C ALA A 140 -14.46 -19.21 34.61
#